data_AF-A0A5R8VJU9-F1
#
_entry.id   AF-A0A5R8VJU9-F1
#
_cell.length_a   1.000
_cell.length_b   1.000
_cell.length_c   1.000
_cell.angle_alpha   90.00
_cell.angle_beta   90.00
_cell.angle_gamma   90.00
#
_symmetry.space_group_name_H-M   'P 1'
#
loop_
_entity.id
_entity.type
_entity.pdbx_description
1 polymer ?
#
loop_
_entity_poly.entity_id
_entity_poly.type
_entity_poly.pdbx_seq_one_letter_code
_entity_poly.pdbx_strand_id
1 'polypeptide(L)'
;MTKREIFIALSAEDNLPRGNIWRITAKKTDFYLDFEGDHAGGFHLSMHGPSRNFGGHRFHIKANEQAISAARAKGAFVEHDLGQVHKFDGVQLADHAYRVARLRFAWDLQRPRFRDAALLRNPMPQLGLGRNGKILKTPLPPNCAWDIDFVVAYGEPYWPDANESERDKSRIGPLANDAGMWLTATSYHRPQDRHPSPEDLQLPTPRTGETPSSIMAGGPGPLGGEDMYWFVEGVTSRELLAKTAVSRGRKLGLPST
;
A
#
# COMPACT_ATOMS: atom_id res chain seq x y z
N MET A 1 3.00 8.13 -26.25
CA MET A 1 3.83 7.52 -25.18
C MET A 1 3.11 6.28 -24.66
N THR A 2 3.81 5.16 -24.53
CA THR A 2 3.31 3.96 -23.85
C THR A 2 3.01 4.32 -22.40
N LYS A 3 1.82 3.98 -21.88
CA LYS A 3 1.49 4.20 -20.47
C LYS A 3 2.48 3.43 -19.61
N ARG A 4 3.23 4.14 -18.76
CA ARG A 4 4.12 3.51 -17.78
C ARG A 4 3.30 3.17 -16.54
N GLU A 5 3.47 1.94 -16.06
CA GLU A 5 2.90 1.46 -14.82
C GLU A 5 4.02 0.92 -13.94
N ILE A 6 3.86 1.00 -12.63
CA ILE A 6 4.74 0.41 -11.63
C ILE A 6 3.96 -0.71 -10.92
N PHE A 7 4.53 -1.91 -10.86
CA PHE A 7 3.98 -3.03 -10.10
C PHE A 7 4.84 -3.31 -8.88
N ILE A 8 4.23 -3.52 -7.72
CA ILE A 8 4.93 -3.90 -6.49
C ILE A 8 4.23 -5.11 -5.92
N ALA A 9 4.99 -6.18 -5.72
CA ALA A 9 4.46 -7.40 -5.14
C ALA A 9 5.44 -7.97 -4.11
N LEU A 10 4.93 -8.39 -2.96
CA LEU A 10 5.68 -9.26 -2.06
C LEU A 10 5.55 -10.71 -2.54
N SER A 11 6.64 -11.46 -2.41
CA SER A 11 6.69 -12.89 -2.68
C SER A 11 7.39 -13.61 -1.54
N ALA A 12 7.12 -14.92 -1.43
CA ALA A 12 7.95 -15.83 -0.64
C ALA A 12 8.92 -16.60 -1.56
N GLU A 13 9.61 -17.61 -1.00
CA GLU A 13 10.57 -18.47 -1.71
C GLU A 13 9.96 -19.20 -2.92
N ASP A 14 8.65 -19.42 -2.92
CA ASP A 14 7.92 -20.11 -3.99
C ASP A 14 7.56 -19.22 -5.19
N ASN A 15 8.01 -17.96 -5.21
CA ASN A 15 7.67 -16.97 -6.24
C ASN A 15 6.17 -16.68 -6.40
N LEU A 16 5.35 -17.08 -5.43
CA LEU A 16 3.92 -16.77 -5.42
C LEU A 16 3.68 -15.45 -4.64
N PRO A 17 2.67 -14.65 -5.03
CA PRO A 17 2.37 -13.41 -4.33
C PRO A 17 2.01 -13.65 -2.87
N ARG A 18 2.37 -12.69 -2.02
CA ARG A 18 1.88 -12.58 -0.65
C ARG A 18 1.26 -11.20 -0.45
N GLY A 19 0.02 -11.16 -0.01
CA GLY A 19 -0.74 -9.91 0.02
C GLY A 19 -1.13 -9.42 -1.38
N ASN A 20 -1.54 -8.16 -1.49
CA ASN A 20 -1.97 -7.59 -2.76
C ASN A 20 -0.77 -7.30 -3.68
N ILE A 21 -1.03 -7.42 -4.98
CA ILE A 21 -0.13 -6.87 -6.00
C ILE A 21 -0.57 -5.43 -6.25
N TRP A 22 0.31 -4.48 -5.96
CA TRP A 22 0.03 -3.06 -6.15
C TRP A 22 0.39 -2.63 -7.56
N ARG A 23 -0.52 -1.90 -8.21
CA ARG A 23 -0.36 -1.30 -9.52
C ARG A 23 -0.47 0.22 -9.38
N ILE A 24 0.61 0.91 -9.71
CA ILE A 24 0.70 2.36 -9.64
C ILE A 24 0.72 2.95 -11.05
N THR A 25 -0.16 3.90 -11.30
CA THR A 25 -0.28 4.59 -12.60
C THR A 25 -0.34 6.10 -12.44
N ALA A 26 -0.12 6.83 -13.53
CA ALA A 26 -0.22 8.28 -13.59
C ALA A 26 -1.18 8.71 -14.70
N LYS A 27 -1.96 9.75 -14.46
CA LYS A 27 -2.89 10.31 -15.45
C LYS A 27 -3.16 11.78 -15.13
N LYS A 28 -2.96 12.68 -16.10
CA LYS A 28 -3.18 14.12 -15.94
C LYS A 28 -2.40 14.66 -14.74
N THR A 29 -3.10 15.06 -13.69
CA THR A 29 -2.57 15.62 -12.46
C THR A 29 -2.39 14.59 -11.36
N ASP A 30 -2.75 13.33 -11.57
CA ASP A 30 -2.93 12.37 -10.48
C ASP A 30 -2.04 11.14 -10.62
N PHE A 31 -1.75 10.53 -9.48
CA PHE A 31 -1.23 9.18 -9.37
C PHE A 31 -2.35 8.26 -8.87
N TYR A 32 -2.25 6.97 -9.11
CA TYR A 32 -3.27 6.00 -8.69
C TYR A 32 -2.54 4.81 -8.11
N LEU A 33 -2.88 4.44 -6.88
CA LEU A 33 -2.34 3.26 -6.19
C LEU A 33 -3.47 2.24 -6.10
N ASP A 34 -3.43 1.23 -6.98
CA ASP A 34 -4.49 0.26 -7.16
C ASP A 34 -3.99 -1.16 -6.87
N PHE A 35 -4.88 -2.14 -6.85
CA PHE A 35 -4.53 -3.56 -6.82
C PHE A 35 -4.63 -4.17 -8.22
N GLU A 36 -3.87 -5.23 -8.49
CA GLU A 36 -4.07 -6.09 -9.66
C GLU A 36 -5.01 -7.24 -9.32
N GLY A 37 -5.98 -7.54 -10.21
CA GLY A 37 -6.91 -8.67 -10.09
C GLY A 37 -8.39 -8.31 -10.00
N ASP A 38 -9.24 -9.31 -9.74
CA ASP A 38 -10.71 -9.15 -9.69
C ASP A 38 -11.22 -8.35 -8.47
N HIS A 39 -10.29 -7.92 -7.62
CA HIS A 39 -10.49 -7.03 -6.48
C HIS A 39 -9.79 -5.68 -6.68
N ALA A 40 -9.28 -5.41 -7.90
CA ALA A 40 -8.72 -4.13 -8.32
C ALA A 40 -9.77 -3.03 -8.16
N GLY A 41 -9.39 -1.93 -7.52
CA GLY A 41 -10.18 -0.71 -7.52
C GLY A 41 -10.22 0.03 -6.19
N GLY A 42 -9.49 -0.39 -5.15
CA GLY A 42 -9.73 0.10 -3.78
C GLY A 42 -9.40 1.58 -3.53
N PHE A 43 -8.28 2.09 -4.08
CA PHE A 43 -7.72 3.37 -3.68
C PHE A 43 -7.35 4.27 -4.86
N HIS A 44 -7.69 5.53 -4.70
CA HIS A 44 -7.30 6.61 -5.58
C HIS A 44 -6.58 7.65 -4.72
N LEU A 45 -5.26 7.66 -4.79
CA LEU A 45 -4.46 8.73 -4.20
C LEU A 45 -4.34 9.87 -5.22
N SER A 46 -5.28 10.81 -5.21
CA SER A 46 -5.18 11.97 -6.08
C SER A 46 -4.32 13.04 -5.42
N MET A 47 -3.36 13.54 -6.19
CA MET A 47 -2.28 14.37 -5.69
C MET A 47 -2.28 15.66 -6.48
N HIS A 48 -2.90 16.71 -5.94
CA HIS A 48 -2.96 17.98 -6.63
C HIS A 48 -1.74 18.83 -6.27
N GLY A 49 -0.98 19.21 -7.29
CA GLY A 49 0.01 20.27 -7.18
C GLY A 49 -0.61 21.65 -6.99
N PRO A 50 0.22 22.67 -6.71
CA PRO A 50 -0.22 24.06 -6.67
C PRO A 50 -1.01 24.41 -7.94
N SER A 51 -2.15 25.07 -7.77
CA SER A 51 -2.98 25.55 -8.88
C SER A 51 -3.08 27.08 -8.81
N ARG A 52 -3.57 27.72 -9.88
CA ARG A 52 -3.84 29.18 -9.87
C ARG A 52 -4.67 29.65 -8.67
N ASN A 53 -5.45 28.76 -8.06
CA ASN A 53 -6.36 29.07 -6.95
C ASN A 53 -5.87 28.54 -5.59
N PHE A 54 -4.73 27.83 -5.53
CA PHE A 54 -4.19 27.28 -4.30
C PHE A 54 -2.66 27.19 -4.38
N GLY A 55 -1.95 28.00 -3.59
CA GLY A 55 -0.49 28.09 -3.62
C GLY A 55 0.24 26.95 -2.88
N GLY A 56 -0.47 26.14 -2.10
CA GLY A 56 0.09 24.98 -1.40
C GLY A 56 -0.01 23.67 -2.19
N HIS A 57 0.55 22.60 -1.64
CA HIS A 57 0.22 21.23 -2.03
C HIS A 57 -0.89 20.71 -1.11
N ARG A 58 -1.76 19.85 -1.63
CA ARG A 58 -2.69 19.08 -0.79
C ARG A 58 -2.91 17.72 -1.41
N PHE A 59 -2.57 16.69 -0.66
CA PHE A 59 -2.83 15.32 -1.07
C PHE A 59 -4.18 14.87 -0.54
N HIS A 60 -4.84 14.01 -1.29
CA HIS A 60 -6.00 13.33 -0.77
C HIS A 60 -6.07 11.91 -1.25
N ILE A 61 -6.48 11.03 -0.35
CA ILE A 61 -6.84 9.68 -0.71
C ILE A 61 -8.34 9.55 -0.73
N LYS A 62 -8.84 8.99 -1.83
CA LYS A 62 -10.22 8.63 -2.02
C LYS A 62 -10.30 7.13 -2.22
N ALA A 63 -11.07 6.48 -1.38
CA ALA A 63 -11.38 5.08 -1.54
C ALA A 63 -12.58 4.92 -2.51
N ASN A 64 -12.58 3.90 -3.36
CA ASN A 64 -13.76 3.57 -4.15
C ASN A 64 -14.67 2.67 -3.31
N GLU A 65 -15.75 3.24 -2.78
CA GLU A 65 -16.69 2.52 -1.90
C GLU A 65 -17.26 1.24 -2.54
N GLN A 66 -17.55 1.26 -3.85
CA GLN A 66 -18.07 0.09 -4.55
C GLN A 66 -17.02 -1.02 -4.64
N ALA A 67 -15.78 -0.68 -4.98
CA ALA A 67 -14.69 -1.64 -5.05
C ALA A 67 -14.35 -2.20 -3.66
N ILE A 68 -14.35 -1.37 -2.62
CA ILE A 68 -14.16 -1.80 -1.22
C ILE A 68 -15.30 -2.72 -0.78
N SER A 69 -16.54 -2.38 -1.11
CA SER A 69 -17.69 -3.22 -0.79
C SER A 69 -17.60 -4.57 -1.50
N ALA A 70 -17.22 -4.60 -2.77
CA ALA A 70 -17.01 -5.82 -3.54
C ALA A 70 -15.85 -6.66 -2.98
N ALA A 71 -14.74 -6.03 -2.62
CA ALA A 71 -13.61 -6.69 -1.97
C ALA A 71 -14.05 -7.34 -0.64
N ARG A 72 -14.75 -6.59 0.21
CA ARG A 72 -15.31 -7.09 1.48
C ARG A 72 -16.28 -8.25 1.27
N ALA A 73 -17.17 -8.17 0.28
CA ALA A 73 -18.13 -9.24 -0.03
C ALA A 73 -17.44 -10.55 -0.41
N LYS A 74 -16.26 -10.47 -1.05
CA LYS A 74 -15.43 -11.61 -1.41
C LYS A 74 -14.45 -12.04 -0.29
N GLY A 75 -14.58 -11.47 0.91
CA GLY A 75 -13.72 -11.79 2.06
C GLY A 75 -12.32 -11.17 1.99
N ALA A 76 -12.07 -10.19 1.13
CA ALA A 76 -10.89 -9.33 1.24
C ALA A 76 -11.19 -8.22 2.24
N PHE A 77 -10.42 -8.16 3.32
CA PHE A 77 -10.67 -7.20 4.38
C PHE A 77 -9.84 -5.94 4.12
N VAL A 78 -10.57 -4.83 4.11
CA VAL A 78 -10.03 -3.47 4.05
C VAL A 78 -10.53 -2.77 5.30
N GLU A 79 -9.64 -2.51 6.26
CA GLU A 79 -10.00 -1.89 7.53
C GLU A 79 -9.36 -0.52 7.77
N HIS A 80 -10.05 0.27 8.60
CA HIS A 80 -9.80 1.68 8.94
C HIS A 80 -10.10 2.69 7.82
N ASP A 81 -10.56 3.87 8.22
CA ASP A 81 -11.08 5.10 7.55
C ASP A 81 -11.24 5.21 6.00
N LEU A 82 -11.45 4.09 5.31
CA LEU A 82 -11.47 3.99 3.87
C LEU A 82 -12.92 4.07 3.37
N GLY A 83 -13.35 5.30 3.13
CA GLY A 83 -14.67 5.64 2.60
C GLY A 83 -14.85 7.15 2.40
N GLN A 84 -14.24 7.96 3.27
CA GLN A 84 -14.23 9.41 3.10
C GLN A 84 -12.95 9.89 2.42
N VAL A 85 -13.02 11.04 1.76
CA VAL A 85 -11.84 11.71 1.21
C VAL A 85 -11.00 12.19 2.38
N HIS A 86 -9.83 11.57 2.57
CA HIS A 86 -8.91 11.97 3.62
C HIS A 86 -7.87 12.92 3.03
N LYS A 87 -7.78 14.14 3.58
CA LYS A 87 -6.81 15.17 3.16
C LYS A 87 -5.62 15.13 4.10
N PHE A 88 -4.43 15.24 3.53
CA PHE A 88 -3.19 15.27 4.29
C PHE A 88 -2.11 16.06 3.53
N ASP A 89 -1.12 16.54 4.26
CA ASP A 89 -0.05 17.38 3.74
C ASP A 89 1.17 16.53 3.32
N GLY A 90 1.32 15.34 3.89
CA GLY A 90 2.49 14.50 3.68
C GLY A 90 3.70 15.02 4.45
N VAL A 91 4.74 14.21 4.53
CA VAL A 91 5.97 14.57 5.25
C VAL A 91 6.94 15.21 4.28
N GLN A 92 7.25 16.49 4.47
CA GLN A 92 8.21 17.20 3.63
C GLN A 92 9.63 16.62 3.81
N LEU A 93 10.27 16.29 2.69
CA LEU A 93 11.62 15.73 2.63
C LEU A 93 12.63 16.70 2.02
N ALA A 94 12.16 17.59 1.15
CA ALA A 94 12.88 18.70 0.55
C ALA A 94 11.87 19.78 0.12
N ASP A 95 12.34 20.95 -0.32
CA ASP A 95 11.48 22.06 -0.77
C ASP A 95 10.46 21.64 -1.84
N HIS A 96 10.84 20.69 -2.70
CA HIS A 96 10.04 20.22 -3.82
C HIS A 96 9.55 18.77 -3.66
N ALA A 97 9.75 18.10 -2.52
CA ALA A 97 9.49 16.67 -2.37
C ALA A 97 8.81 16.29 -1.04
N TYR A 98 7.78 15.45 -1.13
CA TYR A 98 6.90 15.07 -0.02
C TYR A 98 6.69 13.57 0.00
N ARG A 99 6.90 12.92 1.15
CA ARG A 99 6.49 11.54 1.38
C ARG A 99 4.99 11.52 1.66
N VAL A 100 4.26 10.82 0.80
CA VAL A 100 2.79 10.89 0.80
C VAL A 100 2.11 9.61 1.24
N ALA A 101 2.80 8.48 1.09
CA ALA A 101 2.29 7.23 1.57
C ALA A 101 3.39 6.26 1.95
N ARG A 102 3.05 5.32 2.83
CA ARG A 102 3.85 4.13 3.10
C ARG A 102 3.00 2.89 2.91
N LEU A 103 3.44 2.01 2.03
CA LEU A 103 2.95 0.64 1.96
C LEU A 103 3.85 -0.25 2.79
N ARG A 104 3.28 -1.03 3.70
CA ARG A 104 3.97 -1.99 4.53
C ARG A 104 3.45 -3.39 4.26
N PHE A 105 4.36 -4.31 3.95
CA PHE A 105 4.10 -5.74 4.04
C PHE A 105 4.72 -6.28 5.33
N ALA A 106 3.88 -6.69 6.28
CA ALA A 106 4.33 -7.27 7.53
C ALA A 106 4.97 -8.66 7.32
N TRP A 107 5.93 -9.01 8.17
CA TRP A 107 6.60 -10.32 8.15
C TRP A 107 5.64 -11.52 8.18
N ASP A 108 4.48 -11.38 8.83
CA ASP A 108 3.48 -12.45 8.91
C ASP A 108 3.00 -12.97 7.54
N LEU A 109 3.06 -12.12 6.49
CA LEU A 109 2.72 -12.51 5.12
C LEU A 109 3.67 -13.57 4.53
N GLN A 110 4.90 -13.67 5.04
CA GLN A 110 5.89 -14.67 4.60
C GLN A 110 5.99 -15.87 5.55
N ARG A 111 5.23 -15.91 6.65
CA ARG A 111 5.34 -17.01 7.63
C ARG A 111 4.74 -18.31 7.09
N PRO A 112 5.43 -19.46 7.26
CA PRO A 112 4.93 -20.75 6.78
C PRO A 112 3.52 -21.09 7.29
N ARG A 113 3.21 -20.80 8.56
CA ARG A 113 1.90 -21.08 9.16
C ARG A 113 0.74 -20.27 8.55
N PHE A 114 1.04 -19.20 7.82
CA PHE A 114 0.04 -18.32 7.19
C PHE A 114 0.12 -18.32 5.67
N ARG A 115 0.92 -19.22 5.08
CA ARG A 115 1.21 -19.26 3.65
C ARG A 115 -0.04 -19.22 2.79
N ASP A 116 -1.02 -20.05 3.10
CA ASP A 116 -2.25 -20.17 2.31
C ASP A 116 -3.16 -18.95 2.47
N ALA A 117 -3.25 -18.39 3.68
CA ALA A 117 -4.07 -17.20 3.94
C ALA A 117 -3.47 -15.92 3.35
N ALA A 118 -2.14 -15.84 3.25
CA ALA A 118 -1.43 -14.72 2.65
C ALA A 118 -1.32 -14.83 1.13
N LEU A 119 -1.62 -15.98 0.53
CA LEU A 119 -1.50 -16.22 -0.91
C LEU A 119 -2.58 -15.46 -1.68
N LEU A 120 -2.17 -14.55 -2.56
CA LEU A 120 -3.03 -14.05 -3.62
C LEU A 120 -3.00 -15.04 -4.78
N ARG A 121 -4.16 -15.37 -5.34
CA ARG A 121 -4.25 -16.35 -6.45
C ARG A 121 -3.98 -15.74 -7.82
N ASN A 122 -3.80 -14.43 -7.89
CA ASN A 122 -3.43 -13.73 -9.11
C ASN A 122 -1.99 -14.08 -9.51
N PRO A 123 -1.73 -14.26 -10.82
CA PRO A 123 -0.37 -14.50 -11.29
C PRO A 123 0.53 -13.30 -11.01
N MET A 124 1.82 -13.55 -10.80
CA MET A 124 2.82 -12.48 -10.74
C MET A 124 2.82 -11.63 -12.01
N PRO A 125 2.87 -10.29 -11.90
CA PRO A 125 2.97 -9.44 -13.07
C PRO A 125 4.27 -9.70 -13.80
N GLN A 126 4.17 -9.83 -15.13
CA GLN A 126 5.34 -9.84 -16.00
C GLN A 126 5.84 -8.39 -16.16
N LEU A 127 7.00 -8.11 -15.59
CA LEU A 127 7.67 -6.81 -15.75
C LEU A 127 8.37 -6.75 -17.12
N GLY A 128 8.39 -5.58 -17.74
CA GLY A 128 8.91 -5.40 -19.10
C GLY A 128 8.59 -4.03 -19.68
N LEU A 129 8.55 -3.92 -21.01
CA LEU A 129 8.31 -2.66 -21.71
C LEU A 129 7.00 -2.00 -21.25
N GLY A 130 7.13 -0.89 -20.52
CA GLY A 130 5.99 -0.12 -19.98
C GLY A 130 5.43 -0.63 -18.64
N ARG A 131 5.79 -1.84 -18.20
CA ARG A 131 5.43 -2.40 -16.88
C ARG A 131 6.70 -2.50 -16.03
N ASN A 132 7.02 -1.42 -15.34
CA ASN A 132 8.14 -1.38 -14.39
C ASN A 132 7.69 -1.88 -13.03
N GLY A 133 8.62 -2.07 -12.09
CA GLY A 133 8.22 -2.51 -10.75
C GLY A 133 9.30 -3.22 -9.96
N LYS A 134 8.86 -3.83 -8.86
CA LYS A 134 9.72 -4.67 -8.01
C LYS A 134 8.92 -5.83 -7.44
N ILE A 135 9.49 -7.04 -7.58
CA ILE A 135 9.04 -8.22 -6.84
C ILE A 135 9.96 -8.37 -5.63
N LEU A 136 9.42 -8.21 -4.43
CA LEU A 136 10.13 -8.24 -3.17
C LEU A 136 10.23 -9.70 -2.70
N LYS A 137 11.37 -10.34 -2.95
CA LYS A 137 11.56 -11.78 -2.72
C LYS A 137 12.42 -12.13 -1.51
N THR A 138 13.20 -11.17 -1.01
CA THR A 138 14.09 -11.42 0.13
C THR A 138 13.27 -11.78 1.35
N PRO A 139 13.55 -12.93 2.00
CA PRO A 139 12.91 -13.28 3.26
C PRO A 139 13.16 -12.22 4.33
N LEU A 140 12.11 -11.76 4.99
CA LEU A 140 12.20 -10.84 6.10
C LEU A 140 12.62 -11.59 7.38
N PRO A 141 13.55 -11.05 8.18
CA PRO A 141 13.78 -11.51 9.54
C PRO A 141 12.51 -11.39 10.40
N PRO A 142 12.39 -12.16 11.50
CA PRO A 142 11.32 -11.98 12.47
C PRO A 142 11.19 -10.53 12.93
N ASN A 143 9.96 -10.04 13.03
CA ASN A 143 9.62 -8.67 13.42
C ASN A 143 10.15 -7.56 12.49
N CYS A 144 10.56 -7.88 11.26
CA CYS A 144 10.82 -6.88 10.22
C CYS A 144 9.60 -6.69 9.31
N ALA A 145 9.61 -5.63 8.52
CA ALA A 145 8.62 -5.39 7.47
C ALA A 145 9.30 -4.89 6.21
N TRP A 146 8.66 -5.14 5.07
CA TRP A 146 8.97 -4.47 3.82
C TRP A 146 8.17 -3.18 3.75
N ASP A 147 8.84 -2.04 3.89
CA ASP A 147 8.21 -0.74 3.72
C ASP A 147 8.56 -0.16 2.35
N ILE A 148 7.56 0.40 1.69
CA ILE A 148 7.69 1.17 0.46
C ILE A 148 7.21 2.59 0.76
N ASP A 149 8.13 3.53 0.74
CA ASP A 149 7.82 4.95 0.92
C ASP A 149 7.58 5.56 -0.46
N PHE A 150 6.38 6.10 -0.69
CA PHE A 150 6.03 6.83 -1.90
C PHE A 150 6.30 8.31 -1.70
N VAL A 151 7.03 8.90 -2.63
CA VAL A 151 7.37 10.32 -2.63
C VAL A 151 6.83 10.96 -3.90
N VAL A 152 6.20 12.12 -3.75
CA VAL A 152 5.90 13.01 -4.88
C VAL A 152 6.77 14.24 -4.84
N ALA A 153 7.30 14.56 -6.01
CA ALA A 153 8.20 15.66 -6.23
C ALA A 153 7.74 16.52 -7.43
N TYR A 154 8.01 17.82 -7.33
CA TYR A 154 7.68 18.81 -8.36
C TYR A 154 8.90 19.09 -9.24
N GLY A 155 8.72 19.08 -10.56
CA GLY A 155 9.76 19.41 -11.54
C GLY A 155 10.70 18.24 -11.85
N GLU A 156 11.27 17.60 -10.82
CA GLU A 156 12.20 16.48 -10.96
C GLU A 156 11.91 15.32 -9.98
N PRO A 157 12.32 14.07 -10.28
CA PRO A 157 12.12 12.95 -9.38
C PRO A 157 13.06 13.02 -8.18
N TYR A 158 12.56 12.65 -7.00
CA TYR A 158 13.33 12.67 -5.75
C TYR A 158 13.35 11.28 -5.11
N TRP A 159 14.52 10.80 -4.69
CA TRP A 159 14.63 9.62 -3.82
C TRP A 159 15.32 10.02 -2.50
N PRO A 160 14.70 9.73 -1.34
CA PRO A 160 15.38 9.87 -0.06
C PRO A 160 16.67 9.06 -0.03
N ASP A 161 17.69 9.58 0.64
CA ASP A 161 18.98 8.91 0.83
C ASP A 161 19.54 8.37 -0.50
N ALA A 162 19.62 9.24 -1.51
CA ALA A 162 19.88 8.88 -2.90
C ALA A 162 21.04 7.87 -3.06
N ASN A 163 22.17 8.09 -2.39
CA ASN A 163 23.34 7.21 -2.52
C ASN A 163 23.07 5.80 -1.99
N GLU A 164 22.39 5.69 -0.85
CA GLU A 164 22.03 4.42 -0.23
C GLU A 164 20.96 3.69 -1.05
N SER A 165 19.93 4.43 -1.48
CA SER A 165 18.83 3.82 -2.23
C SER A 165 19.28 3.24 -3.58
N GLU A 166 20.25 3.89 -4.25
CA GLU A 166 20.88 3.40 -5.47
C GLU A 166 21.72 2.15 -5.21
N ARG A 167 22.62 2.21 -4.21
CA ARG A 167 23.51 1.11 -3.82
C ARG A 167 22.72 -0.16 -3.54
N ASP A 168 21.61 -0.03 -2.82
CA ASP A 168 20.79 -1.15 -2.36
C ASP A 168 19.75 -1.58 -3.40
N LYS A 169 19.76 -0.98 -4.60
CA LYS A 169 18.78 -1.22 -5.69
C LYS A 169 17.34 -1.13 -5.18
N SER A 170 17.08 -0.18 -4.29
CA SER A 170 15.81 -0.04 -3.57
C SER A 170 14.81 0.89 -4.27
N ARG A 171 15.27 1.66 -5.26
CA ARG A 171 14.48 2.61 -6.03
C ARG A 171 13.47 1.92 -6.94
N ILE A 172 12.26 2.46 -6.99
CA ILE A 172 11.16 2.02 -7.85
C ILE A 172 10.62 3.27 -8.57
N GLY A 173 10.41 3.17 -9.88
CA GLY A 173 10.02 4.30 -10.74
C GLY A 173 11.22 4.90 -11.49
N PRO A 174 11.17 6.19 -11.89
CA PRO A 174 10.14 7.18 -11.57
C PRO A 174 8.92 7.08 -12.50
N LEU A 175 7.80 7.65 -12.06
CA LEU A 175 6.58 7.80 -12.84
C LEU A 175 6.18 9.28 -12.92
N ALA A 176 6.13 9.83 -14.13
CA ALA A 176 5.71 11.21 -14.36
C ALA A 176 4.22 11.30 -14.69
N ASN A 177 3.60 12.41 -14.33
CA ASN A 177 2.27 12.78 -14.82
C ASN A 177 2.33 14.01 -15.75
N ASP A 178 1.20 14.38 -16.35
CA ASP A 178 1.13 15.46 -17.34
C ASP A 178 1.25 16.87 -16.71
N ALA A 179 1.21 16.95 -15.38
CA ALA A 179 1.36 18.19 -14.63
C ALA A 179 2.82 18.46 -14.21
N GLY A 180 3.79 17.66 -14.68
CA GLY A 180 5.20 17.83 -14.32
C GLY A 180 5.53 17.38 -12.90
N MET A 181 4.67 16.56 -12.29
CA MET A 181 4.97 15.91 -11.02
C MET A 181 5.55 14.51 -11.26
N TRP A 182 6.37 14.08 -10.31
CA TRP A 182 7.04 12.79 -10.33
C TRP A 182 6.67 12.01 -9.09
N LEU A 183 6.31 10.73 -9.27
CA LEU A 183 6.18 9.76 -8.20
C LEU A 183 7.35 8.80 -8.24
N THR A 184 8.01 8.65 -7.10
CA THR A 184 9.07 7.69 -6.85
C THR A 184 8.67 6.83 -5.66
N ALA A 185 9.29 5.65 -5.57
CA ALA A 185 9.19 4.82 -4.38
C ALA A 185 10.56 4.29 -3.98
N THR A 186 10.77 4.13 -2.68
CA THR A 186 11.97 3.51 -2.12
C THR A 186 11.58 2.39 -1.17
N SER A 187 12.26 1.27 -1.30
CA SER A 187 11.96 0.02 -0.62
C SER A 187 12.94 -0.27 0.51
N TYR A 188 12.44 -0.50 1.72
CA TYR A 188 13.24 -0.65 2.93
C TYR A 188 12.85 -1.92 3.70
N HIS A 189 13.84 -2.54 4.36
CA HIS A 189 13.58 -3.47 5.46
C HIS A 189 13.62 -2.68 6.76
N ARG A 190 12.52 -2.67 7.52
CA ARG A 190 12.46 -1.95 8.80
C ARG A 190 12.07 -2.88 9.94
N PRO A 191 12.80 -2.87 11.07
CA PRO A 191 12.34 -3.48 12.31
C PRO A 191 11.04 -2.81 12.77
N GLN A 192 10.01 -3.60 13.05
CA GLN A 192 8.67 -3.12 13.41
C GLN A 192 8.63 -2.53 14.82
N ASP A 193 9.57 -2.89 15.70
CA ASP A 193 9.72 -2.31 17.03
C ASP A 193 10.25 -0.87 17.01
N ARG A 194 11.12 -0.54 16.06
CA ARG A 194 11.69 0.81 15.88
C ARG A 194 10.88 1.68 14.94
N HIS A 195 10.16 1.06 14.01
CA HIS A 195 9.31 1.73 13.05
C HIS A 195 7.91 1.09 13.10
N PRO A 196 7.15 1.25 14.19
CA PRO A 196 5.83 0.65 14.30
C PRO A 196 4.87 1.25 13.27
N SER A 197 3.86 0.47 12.89
CA SER A 197 2.72 1.02 12.15
C SER A 197 1.89 1.89 13.11
N PRO A 198 1.01 2.77 12.63
CA PRO A 198 0.01 3.40 13.49
C PRO A 198 -0.79 2.35 14.28
N GLU A 199 -1.06 2.60 15.56
CA GLU A 199 -1.67 1.62 16.49
C GLU A 199 -2.99 1.06 15.94
N ASP A 200 -3.86 1.93 15.42
CA ASP A 200 -5.16 1.55 14.85
C ASP A 200 -5.08 0.74 13.56
N LEU A 201 -3.90 0.65 12.95
CA LEU A 201 -3.63 -0.15 11.74
C LEU A 201 -2.92 -1.47 12.08
N GLN A 202 -2.60 -1.72 13.34
CA GLN A 202 -2.01 -2.98 13.80
C GLN A 202 -3.08 -3.92 14.33
N LEU A 203 -3.49 -4.89 13.50
CA LEU A 203 -4.36 -5.97 13.96
C LEU A 203 -3.53 -7.10 14.58
N PRO A 204 -4.04 -7.76 15.64
CA PRO A 204 -3.36 -8.88 16.25
C PRO A 204 -3.30 -10.06 15.27
N THR A 205 -2.19 -10.81 15.33
CA THR A 205 -2.02 -12.05 14.57
C THR A 205 -2.98 -13.14 15.09
N PRO A 206 -3.41 -14.09 14.24
CA PRO A 206 -4.23 -15.22 14.67
C PRO A 206 -3.62 -16.02 15.82
N ARG A 207 -4.45 -16.33 16.81
CA ARG A 207 -4.13 -17.28 17.88
C ARG A 207 -4.25 -18.73 17.39
N THR A 208 -3.71 -19.66 18.16
CA THR A 208 -3.92 -21.09 17.91
C THR A 208 -5.42 -21.42 17.89
N GLY A 209 -5.88 -22.06 16.82
CA GLY A 209 -7.29 -22.43 16.62
C GLY A 209 -8.15 -21.37 15.93
N GLU A 210 -7.63 -20.16 15.70
CA GLU A 210 -8.30 -19.14 14.88
C GLU A 210 -7.98 -19.30 13.40
N THR A 211 -8.91 -18.86 12.55
CA THR A 211 -8.78 -18.98 11.09
C THR A 211 -7.97 -17.80 10.54
N PRO A 212 -6.75 -18.01 9.99
CA PRO A 212 -5.96 -16.92 9.43
C PRO A 212 -6.61 -16.31 8.19
N SER A 213 -6.50 -14.99 8.04
CA SER A 213 -6.97 -14.23 6.89
C SER A 213 -6.01 -13.10 6.58
N SER A 214 -5.71 -12.88 5.31
CA SER A 214 -5.03 -11.65 4.89
C SER A 214 -5.90 -10.43 5.16
N ILE A 215 -5.24 -9.31 5.44
CA ILE A 215 -5.85 -8.01 5.70
C ILE A 215 -5.00 -6.93 5.07
N MET A 216 -5.65 -5.89 4.55
CA MET A 216 -5.01 -4.60 4.29
C MET A 216 -5.74 -3.54 5.14
N ALA A 217 -5.01 -2.84 6.00
CA ALA A 217 -5.51 -1.70 6.75
C ALA A 217 -4.96 -0.40 6.15
N GLY A 218 -5.77 0.66 6.11
CA GLY A 218 -5.29 1.96 5.65
C GLY A 218 -5.82 3.12 6.47
N GLY A 219 -4.95 4.09 6.76
CA GLY A 219 -5.30 5.23 7.60
C GLY A 219 -4.19 6.27 7.68
N PRO A 220 -4.46 7.41 8.33
CA PRO A 220 -3.43 8.41 8.60
C PRO A 220 -2.34 7.85 9.54
N GLY A 221 -1.17 8.47 9.49
CA GLY A 221 -0.11 8.24 10.47
C GLY A 221 -0.43 8.83 11.85
N PRO A 222 0.48 8.64 12.84
CA PRO A 222 0.31 9.17 14.20
C PRO A 222 0.12 10.69 14.27
N LEU A 223 0.60 11.45 13.28
CA LEU A 223 0.39 12.91 13.20
C LEU A 223 -0.88 13.30 12.41
N GLY A 224 -1.76 12.34 12.10
CA GLY A 224 -3.02 12.63 11.42
C GLY A 224 -2.81 13.20 10.01
N GLY A 225 -3.39 14.37 9.76
CA GLY A 225 -3.31 15.07 8.48
C GLY A 225 -1.94 15.68 8.17
N GLU A 226 -1.07 15.86 9.17
CA GLU A 226 0.31 16.34 8.99
C GLU A 226 1.29 15.21 8.63
N ASP A 227 0.80 13.96 8.64
CA ASP A 227 1.59 12.77 8.30
C ASP A 227 1.37 12.33 6.84
N MET A 228 1.98 11.21 6.47
CA MET A 228 1.67 10.45 5.28
C MET A 228 0.53 9.45 5.52
N TYR A 229 -0.04 8.94 4.43
CA TYR A 229 -1.04 7.87 4.49
C TYR A 229 -0.37 6.48 4.61
N TRP A 230 -0.89 5.61 5.45
CA TRP A 230 -0.38 4.27 5.64
C TRP A 230 -1.28 3.23 4.98
N PHE A 231 -0.64 2.22 4.36
CA PHE A 231 -1.24 0.96 3.97
C PHE A 231 -0.45 -0.16 4.65
N VAL A 232 -1.12 -0.99 5.45
CA VAL A 232 -0.50 -2.05 6.23
C VAL A 232 -1.12 -3.37 5.82
N GLU A 233 -0.35 -4.21 5.16
CA GLU A 233 -0.73 -5.57 4.82
C GLU A 233 -0.18 -6.57 5.84
N GLY A 234 -1.04 -7.49 6.25
CA GLY A 234 -0.70 -8.48 7.26
C GLY A 234 -1.66 -9.67 7.26
N VAL A 235 -1.63 -10.41 8.36
CA VAL A 235 -2.52 -11.55 8.62
C VAL A 235 -3.16 -11.37 9.98
N THR A 236 -4.49 -11.47 10.03
CA THR A 236 -5.29 -11.45 11.27
C THR A 236 -6.28 -12.62 11.27
N SER A 237 -7.08 -12.77 12.33
CA SER A 237 -8.08 -13.83 12.42
C SER A 237 -9.42 -13.44 11.80
N ARG A 238 -10.06 -14.38 11.09
CA ARG A 238 -11.41 -14.20 10.54
C ARG A 238 -12.43 -13.94 11.64
N GLU A 239 -12.24 -14.55 12.81
CA GLU A 239 -13.07 -14.39 13.99
C GLU A 239 -13.02 -12.96 14.53
N LEU A 240 -11.84 -12.33 14.53
CA LEU A 240 -11.71 -10.91 14.88
C LEU A 240 -12.46 -10.05 13.87
N LEU A 241 -12.24 -10.28 12.58
CA LEU A 241 -12.90 -9.54 11.50
C LEU A 241 -14.43 -9.66 11.57
N ALA A 242 -14.95 -10.84 11.93
CA ALA A 242 -16.37 -11.08 12.18
C ALA A 242 -16.91 -10.25 13.34
N LYS A 243 -16.21 -10.22 14.47
CA LYS A 243 -16.60 -9.41 15.62
C LYS A 243 -16.62 -7.93 15.27
N THR A 244 -15.61 -7.43 14.56
CA THR A 244 -15.52 -6.02 14.17
C THR A 244 -16.55 -5.64 13.10
N ALA A 245 -16.92 -6.55 12.21
CA ALA A 245 -18.02 -6.33 11.28
C ALA A 245 -19.36 -6.20 12.03
N VAL A 246 -19.64 -7.11 12.97
CA VAL A 246 -20.88 -7.11 13.76
C VAL A 246 -20.98 -5.85 14.62
N SER A 247 -19.91 -5.43 15.29
CA SER A 247 -19.92 -4.20 16.11
C SER A 247 -20.19 -2.93 15.30
N ARG A 248 -19.92 -2.96 13.99
CA ARG A 248 -20.22 -1.88 13.04
C ARG A 248 -21.55 -2.07 12.29
N GLY A 249 -22.40 -3.01 12.72
CA GLY A 249 -23.69 -3.28 12.11
C GLY A 249 -23.62 -3.99 10.74
N ARG A 250 -22.53 -4.70 10.46
CA ARG A 250 -22.28 -5.38 9.17
C ARG A 250 -22.30 -6.90 9.34
N LYS A 251 -22.71 -7.64 8.30
CA LYS A 251 -22.60 -9.11 8.24
C LYS A 251 -21.43 -9.51 7.35
N LEU A 252 -20.69 -10.54 7.77
CA LEU A 252 -19.59 -11.13 6.98
C LEU A 252 -20.15 -12.20 6.04
N GLY A 253 -19.78 -12.16 4.77
CA GLY A 253 -20.12 -13.23 3.81
C GLY A 253 -19.48 -14.56 4.22
N LEU A 254 -20.19 -15.67 3.99
CA LEU A 254 -19.58 -17.00 4.09
C LEU A 254 -18.46 -17.13 3.04
N PRO A 255 -17.38 -17.87 3.34
CA PRO A 255 -16.31 -18.05 2.36
C PRO A 255 -16.87 -18.71 1.09
N SER A 256 -16.43 -18.23 -0.07
CA SER A 256 -16.59 -18.97 -1.31
C SER A 256 -15.76 -20.25 -1.19
N THR A 257 -16.44 -21.40 -1.23
CA THR A 257 -15.81 -22.73 -1.31
C THR A 257 -15.08 -22.91 -2.63
#